data_AF-A0A1G9GJ07-F1
#
_entry.id   AF-A0A1G9GJ07-F1
#
_cell.length_a   1.000
_cell.length_b   1.000
_cell.length_c   1.000
_cell.angle_alpha   90.00
_cell.angle_beta   90.00
_cell.angle_gamma   90.00
#
_symmetry.space_group_name_H-M   'P 1'
#
loop_
_entity.id
_entity.type
_entity.pdbx_description
1 polymer ?
#
loop_
_entity_poly.entity_id
_entity_poly.type
_entity_poly.pdbx_seq_one_letter_code
_entity_poly.pdbx_strand_id
1 'polypeptide(L)'
;MSEHGTQQLNRSAMRALLAHYRITADDTAPEDVITDWLRELRGRSVGECHAALSSMAPGRVQRATAAEVARLITLARSRPAGTTAPGSARPPLPRDRAADQQAGARGVGKVYAAMGWSGHEKHTLARSVPCPFCRALAGVPCSPLTRNRLRQREVRDRETRMHPSRLKAATERQHTHSTSSGAAASGTATQGASA
;
A
#
# COMPACT_ATOMS: atom_id res chain seq x y z
N MET A 1 17.14 -12.12 19.43
CA MET A 1 16.88 -10.81 20.06
C MET A 1 17.73 -9.80 19.33
N SER A 2 17.17 -9.10 18.35
CA SER A 2 17.92 -8.17 17.52
C SER A 2 17.99 -6.83 18.23
N GLU A 3 19.18 -6.49 18.74
CA GLU A 3 19.52 -5.11 19.09
C GLU A 3 19.43 -4.28 17.82
N HIS A 4 18.26 -3.74 17.52
CA HIS A 4 18.15 -2.65 16.55
C HIS A 4 18.97 -1.52 17.12
N GLY A 5 20.17 -1.33 16.54
CA GLY A 5 21.12 -0.31 16.91
C GLY A 5 20.42 1.04 17.01
N THR A 6 20.07 1.41 18.24
CA THR A 6 19.65 2.76 18.57
C THR A 6 20.86 3.63 18.31
N GLN A 7 20.88 4.22 17.12
CA GLN A 7 21.92 5.15 16.70
C GLN A 7 22.01 6.23 17.79
N GLN A 8 23.13 6.19 18.54
CA GLN A 8 23.34 7.10 19.65
C GLN A 8 23.38 8.52 19.12
N LEU A 9 22.80 9.44 19.88
CA LEU A 9 22.78 10.86 19.55
C LEU A 9 24.22 11.41 19.62
N ASN A 10 24.79 11.76 18.47
CA ASN A 10 26.12 12.32 18.33
C ASN A 10 26.05 13.74 17.71
N ARG A 11 27.19 14.45 17.66
CA ARG A 11 27.25 15.84 17.16
C ARG A 11 26.71 16.00 15.74
N SER A 12 27.08 15.12 14.82
CA SER A 12 26.60 15.20 13.43
C SER A 12 25.10 14.95 13.32
N ALA A 13 24.56 13.98 14.07
CA ALA A 13 23.14 13.71 14.11
C ALA A 13 22.35 14.89 14.73
N MET A 14 22.89 15.54 15.76
CA MET A 14 22.27 16.73 16.35
C MET A 14 22.24 17.89 15.34
N ARG A 15 23.35 18.18 14.65
CA ARG A 15 23.39 19.18 13.59
C ARG A 15 22.35 18.91 12.51
N ALA A 16 22.27 17.66 12.05
CA ALA A 16 21.28 17.25 11.05
C ALA A 16 19.83 17.46 11.54
N LEU A 17 19.54 17.14 12.80
CA LEU A 17 18.20 17.35 13.38
C LEU A 17 17.84 18.84 13.47
N LEU A 18 18.75 19.68 13.99
CA LEU A 18 18.50 21.12 14.13
C LEU A 18 18.28 21.78 12.76
N ALA A 19 19.06 21.40 11.75
CA ALA A 19 18.91 21.87 10.38
C ALA A 19 17.60 21.38 9.74
N HIS A 20 17.27 20.09 9.88
CA HIS A 20 16.05 19.49 9.29
C HIS A 20 14.77 20.19 9.78
N TYR A 21 14.72 20.53 11.07
CA TYR A 21 13.57 21.17 11.69
C TYR A 21 13.65 22.71 11.73
N ARG A 22 14.72 23.29 11.18
CA ARG A 22 14.97 24.75 11.14
C ARG A 22 14.81 25.40 12.52
N ILE A 23 15.38 24.76 13.54
CA ILE A 23 15.31 25.21 14.94
C ILE A 23 16.24 26.41 15.16
N THR A 24 17.36 26.44 14.44
CA THR A 24 18.24 27.61 14.36
C THR A 24 17.89 28.44 13.12
N ALA A 25 17.96 29.77 13.26
CA ALA A 25 17.67 30.70 12.17
C ALA A 25 18.68 30.59 11.02
N ASP A 26 19.92 30.23 11.35
CA ASP A 26 20.99 29.99 10.40
C ASP A 26 21.05 28.51 9.98
N ASP A 27 21.48 28.27 8.73
CA ASP A 27 21.65 26.93 8.14
C ASP A 27 22.63 26.04 8.93
N THR A 28 23.48 26.67 9.76
CA THR A 28 24.41 25.99 10.67
C THR A 28 24.14 26.41 12.11
N ALA A 29 23.72 25.46 12.95
CA ALA A 29 23.64 25.66 14.39
C ALA A 29 25.04 25.89 14.99
N PRO A 30 25.22 26.86 15.90
CA PRO A 30 26.50 27.10 16.54
C PRO A 30 26.86 25.97 17.54
N GLU A 31 28.16 25.76 17.78
CA GLU A 31 28.67 24.59 18.53
C GLU A 31 28.28 24.57 20.02
N ASP A 32 28.10 25.74 20.61
CA ASP A 32 27.58 25.93 21.97
C ASP A 32 26.16 25.39 22.10
N VAL A 33 25.28 25.74 21.16
CA VAL A 33 23.90 25.24 21.09
C VAL A 33 23.90 23.73 20.91
N ILE A 34 24.73 23.19 20.02
CA ILE A 34 24.84 21.73 19.82
C ILE A 34 25.30 21.03 21.10
N THR A 35 26.26 21.61 21.81
CA THR A 35 26.79 21.06 23.06
C THR A 35 25.73 21.06 24.17
N ASP A 36 24.97 22.15 24.28
CA ASP A 36 23.87 22.25 25.24
C ASP A 36 22.75 21.25 24.94
N TRP A 37 22.36 21.10 23.67
CA TRP A 37 21.37 20.11 23.26
C TRP A 37 21.82 18.68 23.52
N LEU A 38 23.10 18.36 23.28
CA LEU A 38 23.65 17.04 23.58
C LEU A 38 23.75 16.76 25.08
N ARG A 39 24.03 17.79 25.89
CA ARG A 39 24.07 17.68 27.35
C ARG A 39 22.68 17.36 27.90
N GLU A 40 21.67 18.11 27.47
CA GLU A 40 20.27 17.93 27.91
C GLU A 40 19.65 16.62 27.41
N LEU A 41 20.00 16.18 26.21
CA LEU A 41 19.46 14.95 25.60
C LEU A 41 20.36 13.73 25.80
N ARG A 42 21.25 13.76 26.80
CA ARG A 42 22.15 12.65 27.13
C ARG A 42 21.34 11.38 27.44
N GLY A 43 21.68 10.28 26.78
CA GLY A 43 20.99 8.99 26.95
C GLY A 43 19.65 8.90 26.19
N ARG A 44 19.35 9.85 25.29
CA ARG A 44 18.28 9.76 24.31
C ARG A 44 18.83 9.34 22.95
N SER A 45 18.03 8.61 22.17
CA SER A 45 18.39 8.22 20.81
C SER A 45 17.96 9.28 19.78
N VAL A 46 18.57 9.23 18.59
CA VAL A 46 18.18 10.10 17.46
C VAL A 46 16.69 9.90 17.12
N GLY A 47 16.23 8.65 17.12
CA GLY A 47 14.83 8.31 16.81
C GLY A 47 13.84 8.91 17.81
N GLU A 48 14.18 8.93 19.10
CA GLU A 48 13.34 9.56 20.13
C GLU A 48 13.26 11.08 19.97
N CYS A 49 14.38 11.72 19.62
CA CYS A 49 14.42 13.16 19.37
C CYS A 49 13.59 13.52 18.13
N HIS A 50 13.72 12.76 17.04
CA HIS A 50 12.92 12.94 15.83
C HIS A 50 11.43 12.73 16.10
N ALA A 51 11.07 11.65 16.82
CA ALA A 51 9.67 11.38 17.18
C ALA A 51 9.07 12.51 18.01
N ALA A 52 9.79 13.00 19.03
CA ALA A 52 9.35 14.12 19.84
C ALA A 52 9.14 15.40 19.01
N LEU A 53 10.10 15.77 18.16
CA LEU A 53 10.00 16.95 17.28
C LEU A 53 8.83 16.81 16.28
N SER A 54 8.66 15.65 15.67
CA SER A 54 7.56 15.38 14.73
C SER A 54 6.16 15.43 15.37
N SER A 55 6.06 15.26 16.69
CA SER A 55 4.79 15.33 17.43
C SER A 55 4.34 16.76 17.75
N MET A 56 5.22 17.74 17.59
CA MET A 56 4.92 19.14 17.84
C MET A 56 4.23 19.79 16.63
N ALA A 57 3.40 20.80 16.87
CA ALA A 57 2.78 21.57 15.78
C ALA A 57 3.86 22.29 14.95
N PRO A 58 3.73 22.39 13.61
CA PRO A 58 4.78 22.93 12.74
C PRO A 58 5.32 24.32 13.16
N GLY A 59 4.45 25.23 13.62
CA GLY A 59 4.85 26.56 14.09
C GLY A 59 5.45 26.62 15.50
N ARG A 60 5.44 25.50 16.24
CA ARG A 60 6.10 25.35 17.54
C ARG A 60 7.44 24.63 17.45
N VAL A 61 7.63 23.76 16.46
CA VAL A 61 8.87 23.00 16.24
C VAL A 61 10.09 23.92 16.11
N GLN A 62 9.95 25.01 15.35
CA GLN A 62 11.04 25.98 15.14
C GLN A 62 11.52 26.69 16.42
N ARG A 63 10.68 26.69 17.47
CA ARG A 63 10.98 27.29 18.79
C ARG A 63 11.19 26.22 19.87
N ALA A 64 11.34 24.96 19.47
CA ALA A 64 11.53 23.86 20.41
C ALA A 64 12.86 24.02 21.14
N THR A 65 12.85 23.75 22.44
CA THR A 65 14.06 23.73 23.28
C THR A 65 14.46 22.30 23.59
N ALA A 66 15.75 22.08 23.89
CA ALA A 66 16.25 20.76 24.27
C ALA A 66 15.50 20.18 25.48
N ALA A 67 15.19 21.02 26.47
CA ALA A 67 14.43 20.64 27.67
C ALA A 67 12.97 20.23 27.34
N GLU A 68 12.32 20.89 26.38
CA GLU A 68 10.99 20.51 25.92
C GLU A 68 11.00 19.15 25.24
N VAL A 69 11.97 18.91 24.35
CA VAL A 69 12.17 17.61 23.70
C VAL A 69 12.45 16.51 24.72
N ALA A 70 13.33 16.76 25.70
CA ALA A 70 13.65 15.81 26.76
C ALA A 70 12.41 15.41 27.58
N ARG A 71 11.56 16.39 27.92
CA ARG A 71 10.30 16.18 28.64
C ARG A 71 9.30 15.36 27.82
N LEU A 72 9.15 15.64 26.53
CA LEU A 72 8.28 14.86 25.63
C LEU A 72 8.73 13.40 25.55
N ILE A 73 10.04 13.15 25.47
CA ILE A 73 10.59 11.79 25.45
C ILE A 73 10.32 11.08 26.79
N THR A 74 10.56 11.73 27.92
CA THR A 74 10.23 11.16 29.24
C THR A 74 8.76 10.79 29.34
N LEU A 75 7.87 11.67 28.90
CA LEU A 75 6.43 11.45 28.92
C LEU A 75 5.99 10.32 27.98
N ALA A 76 6.64 10.19 26.82
CA ALA A 76 6.42 9.07 25.91
C ALA A 76 6.88 7.73 26.52
N ARG A 77 8.02 7.72 27.22
CA ARG A 77 8.54 6.53 27.93
C ARG A 77 7.68 6.13 29.13
N SER A 78 7.07 7.10 29.82
CA SER A 78 6.22 6.84 30.99
C SER A 78 4.81 6.35 30.63
N ARG A 79 4.41 6.46 29.35
CA ARG A 79 3.16 5.85 28.89
C ARG A 79 3.43 4.37 28.67
N PRO A 80 2.74 3.44 29.38
CA PRO A 80 2.87 2.03 29.06
C PRO A 80 2.52 1.84 27.59
N ALA A 81 3.30 1.03 26.89
CA ALA A 81 3.03 0.63 25.52
C ALA A 81 1.71 -0.16 25.51
N GLY A 82 0.58 0.54 25.54
CA GLY A 82 -0.67 0.02 25.04
C GLY A 82 -0.37 -0.48 23.65
N THR A 83 -0.69 -1.75 23.42
CA THR A 83 -0.37 -2.60 22.27
C THR A 83 -0.76 -1.98 20.94
N THR A 84 -0.03 -0.94 20.55
CA THR A 84 -0.20 -0.21 19.32
C THR A 84 1.20 -0.09 18.76
N ALA A 85 1.49 -1.01 17.83
CA ALA A 85 2.49 -0.81 16.81
C ALA A 85 2.42 0.64 16.27
N PRO A 86 3.51 1.20 15.71
CA PRO A 86 3.47 2.51 15.08
C PRO A 86 2.60 2.44 13.81
N GLY A 87 1.29 2.46 14.03
CA GLY A 87 0.26 2.50 13.03
C GLY A 87 0.01 3.95 12.70
N SER A 88 0.16 4.28 11.42
CA SER A 88 -0.48 5.42 10.77
C SER A 88 -1.75 5.83 11.54
N ALA A 89 -1.82 7.08 11.99
CA ALA A 89 -2.80 7.63 12.93
C ALA A 89 -4.24 7.71 12.38
N ARG A 90 -4.64 6.76 11.54
CA ARG A 90 -6.00 6.57 11.09
C ARG A 90 -6.41 5.13 11.42
N PRO A 91 -7.41 4.92 12.30
CA PRO A 91 -8.08 3.62 12.38
C PRO A 91 -8.44 3.21 10.95
N PRO A 92 -8.13 1.98 10.51
CA PRO A 92 -8.63 1.53 9.22
C PRO A 92 -10.15 1.58 9.31
N LEU A 93 -10.75 2.57 8.63
CA LEU A 93 -12.17 2.56 8.31
C LEU A 93 -12.48 1.17 7.73
N PRO A 94 -13.67 0.59 7.99
CA PRO A 94 -14.10 -0.61 7.30
C PRO A 94 -13.87 -0.40 5.79
N ARG A 95 -12.87 -1.08 5.24
CA ARG A 95 -12.51 -0.91 3.83
C ARG A 95 -13.63 -1.53 3.02
N ASP A 96 -14.46 -0.69 2.43
CA ASP A 96 -15.30 -1.10 1.32
C ASP A 96 -14.39 -1.37 0.12
N ARG A 97 -13.91 -2.61 0.04
CA ARG A 97 -13.03 -3.06 -1.05
C ARG A 97 -13.69 -2.90 -2.41
N ALA A 98 -15.02 -2.89 -2.50
CA ALA A 98 -15.74 -2.69 -3.75
C ALA A 98 -15.68 -1.21 -4.15
N ALA A 99 -15.95 -0.29 -3.21
CA ALA A 99 -15.80 1.14 -3.45
C ALA A 99 -14.36 1.54 -3.82
N ASP A 100 -13.36 0.99 -3.12
CA ASP A 100 -11.94 1.23 -3.41
C ASP A 100 -11.54 0.70 -4.81
N GLN A 101 -12.01 -0.50 -5.18
CA GLN A 101 -11.80 -1.05 -6.52
C GLN A 101 -12.44 -0.15 -7.59
N GLN A 102 -13.65 0.33 -7.34
CA GLN A 102 -14.37 1.17 -8.29
C GLN A 102 -13.74 2.56 -8.44
N ALA A 103 -13.24 3.15 -7.35
CA ALA A 103 -12.48 4.39 -7.38
C ALA A 103 -11.17 4.24 -8.16
N GLY A 104 -10.41 3.16 -7.91
CA GLY A 104 -9.18 2.85 -8.64
C GLY A 104 -9.41 2.62 -10.14
N ALA A 105 -10.50 1.95 -10.51
CA ALA A 105 -10.86 1.69 -11.90
C ALA A 105 -11.24 2.97 -12.68
N ARG A 106 -11.86 3.96 -12.04
CA ARG A 106 -12.34 5.18 -12.70
C ARG A 106 -11.22 6.14 -13.09
N GLY A 107 -10.17 6.26 -12.27
CA GLY A 107 -9.10 7.25 -12.47
C GLY A 107 -7.93 6.72 -13.28
N VAL A 108 -7.34 5.61 -12.84
CA VAL A 108 -6.05 5.15 -13.35
C VAL A 108 -6.16 4.53 -14.74
N GLY A 109 -7.25 3.81 -15.03
CA GLY A 109 -7.49 3.21 -16.34
C GLY A 109 -7.59 4.24 -17.46
N LYS A 110 -8.22 5.40 -17.20
CA LYS A 110 -8.33 6.50 -18.16
C LYS A 110 -6.98 7.14 -18.47
N VAL A 111 -6.13 7.28 -17.45
CA VAL A 111 -4.77 7.82 -17.61
C VAL A 111 -3.93 6.88 -18.48
N TYR A 112 -3.98 5.56 -18.24
CA TYR A 112 -3.26 4.59 -19.08
C TYR A 112 -3.77 4.58 -20.53
N ALA A 113 -5.09 4.62 -20.74
CA ALA A 113 -5.66 4.72 -22.07
C ALA A 113 -5.22 6.01 -22.81
N ALA A 114 -5.18 7.15 -22.10
CA ALA A 114 -4.73 8.43 -22.66
C ALA A 114 -3.23 8.41 -23.04
N MET A 115 -2.41 7.63 -22.33
CA MET A 115 -0.99 7.43 -22.65
C MET A 115 -0.76 6.36 -23.74
N GLY A 116 -1.83 5.83 -24.35
CA GLY A 116 -1.76 4.77 -25.35
C GLY A 116 -1.39 3.39 -24.77
N TRP A 117 -1.42 3.23 -23.45
CA TRP A 117 -1.17 1.94 -22.80
C TRP A 117 -2.49 1.17 -22.69
N SER A 118 -2.76 0.31 -23.67
CA SER A 118 -3.82 -0.69 -23.58
C SER A 118 -3.35 -1.87 -22.74
N GLY A 119 -4.07 -2.19 -21.66
CA GLY A 119 -3.81 -3.42 -20.90
C GLY A 119 -4.00 -4.67 -21.78
N HIS A 120 -3.22 -5.71 -21.53
CA HIS A 120 -3.28 -6.93 -22.34
C HIS A 120 -4.68 -7.58 -22.25
N GLU A 121 -5.33 -7.85 -23.39
CA GLU A 121 -6.71 -8.37 -23.43
C GLU A 121 -6.89 -9.69 -22.66
N LYS A 122 -5.95 -10.63 -22.86
CA LYS A 122 -5.87 -11.88 -22.07
C LYS A 122 -5.85 -11.65 -20.56
N HIS A 123 -5.22 -10.59 -20.06
CA HIS A 123 -5.18 -10.28 -18.63
C HIS A 123 -6.55 -9.85 -18.11
N THR A 124 -7.27 -9.02 -18.85
CA THR A 124 -8.65 -8.62 -18.53
C THR A 124 -9.59 -9.82 -18.57
N LEU A 125 -9.49 -10.65 -19.62
CA LEU A 125 -10.28 -11.86 -19.78
C LEU A 125 -10.05 -12.83 -18.62
N ALA A 126 -8.80 -13.15 -18.26
CA ALA A 126 -8.51 -14.09 -17.18
C ALA A 126 -9.08 -13.64 -15.82
N ARG A 127 -9.08 -12.32 -15.55
CA ARG A 127 -9.59 -11.77 -14.28
C ARG A 127 -11.10 -11.89 -14.12
N SER A 128 -11.85 -12.11 -15.20
CA SER A 128 -13.31 -12.27 -15.16
C SER A 128 -13.77 -13.52 -14.38
N VAL A 129 -12.91 -14.54 -14.26
CA VAL A 129 -13.22 -15.81 -13.58
C VAL A 129 -12.30 -16.05 -12.38
N PRO A 130 -12.75 -16.81 -11.36
CA PRO A 130 -11.85 -17.32 -10.33
C PRO A 130 -10.85 -18.32 -10.92
N CYS A 131 -9.66 -18.41 -10.33
CA CYS A 131 -8.62 -19.34 -10.78
C CYS A 131 -8.88 -20.75 -10.22
N PRO A 132 -9.04 -21.79 -11.08
CA PRO A 132 -9.24 -23.16 -10.61
C PRO A 132 -7.98 -23.76 -9.95
N PHE A 133 -6.78 -23.27 -10.31
CA PHE A 133 -5.52 -23.78 -9.77
C PHE A 133 -5.16 -23.23 -8.39
N CYS A 134 -5.02 -21.90 -8.26
CA CYS A 134 -4.61 -21.26 -7.00
C CYS A 134 -5.77 -20.73 -6.16
N ARG A 135 -7.02 -20.88 -6.62
CA ARG A 135 -8.24 -20.40 -5.95
C ARG A 135 -8.30 -18.87 -5.76
N ALA A 136 -7.51 -18.11 -6.52
CA ALA A 136 -7.64 -16.65 -6.55
C ALA A 136 -9.04 -16.25 -7.05
N LEU A 137 -9.68 -15.31 -6.36
CA LEU A 137 -11.01 -14.80 -6.74
C LEU A 137 -10.96 -14.03 -8.08
N ALA A 138 -12.11 -13.84 -8.71
CA ALA A 138 -12.27 -12.93 -9.84
C ALA A 138 -11.73 -11.53 -9.47
N GLY A 139 -11.04 -10.87 -10.41
CA GLY A 139 -10.38 -9.60 -10.17
C GLY A 139 -9.07 -9.67 -9.36
N VAL A 140 -8.74 -10.74 -8.66
CA VAL A 140 -7.49 -10.85 -7.89
C VAL A 140 -6.40 -11.55 -8.72
N PRO A 141 -5.15 -11.08 -8.78
CA PRO A 141 -4.08 -11.77 -9.51
C PRO A 141 -3.76 -13.15 -8.93
N CYS A 142 -3.25 -14.05 -9.78
CA CYS A 142 -2.85 -15.39 -9.36
C CYS A 142 -1.65 -15.38 -8.40
N SER A 143 -1.76 -16.17 -7.33
CA SER A 143 -0.66 -16.42 -6.39
C SER A 143 0.55 -17.06 -7.10
N PRO A 144 1.80 -16.81 -6.67
CA PRO A 144 3.02 -17.42 -7.25
C PRO A 144 3.15 -18.93 -7.06
N LEU A 145 2.09 -19.61 -6.61
CA LEU A 145 2.06 -21.06 -6.45
C LEU A 145 2.36 -21.76 -7.77
N THR A 146 3.35 -22.65 -7.74
CA THR A 146 3.73 -23.54 -8.85
C THR A 146 3.16 -24.95 -8.71
N ARG A 147 2.62 -25.29 -7.54
CA ARG A 147 2.02 -26.58 -7.23
C ARG A 147 0.75 -26.40 -6.38
N ASN A 148 -0.35 -27.04 -6.75
CA ASN A 148 -1.59 -27.02 -5.98
C ASN A 148 -1.70 -28.21 -5.00
N ARG A 149 -2.79 -28.26 -4.21
CA ARG A 149 -3.05 -29.36 -3.26
C ARG A 149 -3.21 -30.73 -3.93
N LEU A 150 -3.59 -30.76 -5.21
CA LEU A 150 -3.70 -31.97 -6.03
C LEU A 150 -2.36 -32.36 -6.68
N ARG A 151 -1.24 -31.74 -6.25
CA ARG A 151 0.12 -31.93 -6.80
C ARG A 151 0.30 -31.56 -8.27
N GLN A 152 -0.72 -30.99 -8.92
CA GLN A 152 -0.62 -30.47 -10.28
C GLN A 152 0.33 -29.28 -10.30
N ARG A 153 1.09 -29.14 -11.38
CA ARG A 153 2.05 -28.05 -11.56
C ARG A 153 1.59 -27.13 -12.67
N GLU A 154 1.54 -25.84 -12.37
CA GLU A 154 1.31 -24.80 -13.35
C GLU A 154 2.25 -23.64 -13.07
N VAL A 155 2.97 -23.22 -14.10
CA VAL A 155 3.77 -22.00 -14.07
C VAL A 155 2.88 -20.87 -14.59
N ARG A 156 2.90 -19.73 -13.91
CA ARG A 156 2.19 -18.54 -14.39
C ARG A 156 2.77 -18.10 -15.73
N ASP A 157 1.88 -17.74 -16.64
CA ASP A 157 2.27 -17.11 -17.88
C ASP A 157 3.00 -15.78 -17.59
N ARG A 158 4.13 -15.53 -18.28
CA ARG A 158 4.98 -14.36 -17.96
C ARG A 158 4.32 -13.04 -18.34
N GLU A 159 3.53 -13.05 -19.40
CA GLU A 159 2.89 -11.88 -19.98
C GLU A 159 1.67 -11.45 -19.16
N THR A 160 0.79 -12.39 -18.84
CA THR A 160 -0.45 -12.14 -18.08
C THR A 160 -0.27 -12.27 -16.57
N ARG A 161 0.82 -12.90 -16.10
CA ARG A 161 1.03 -13.28 -14.68
C ARG A 161 -0.11 -14.12 -14.09
N MET A 162 -0.90 -14.79 -14.93
CA MET A 162 -2.01 -15.66 -14.52
C MET A 162 -1.66 -17.13 -14.77
N HIS A 163 -2.33 -18.04 -14.07
CA HIS A 163 -2.23 -19.47 -14.36
C HIS A 163 -2.94 -19.80 -15.69
N PRO A 164 -2.36 -20.64 -16.57
CA PRO A 164 -2.99 -21.01 -17.84
C PRO A 164 -4.39 -21.59 -17.69
N SER A 165 -4.64 -22.34 -16.61
CA SER A 165 -5.96 -22.88 -16.29
C SER A 165 -7.03 -21.80 -16.10
N ARG A 166 -6.65 -20.63 -15.59
CA ARG A 166 -7.57 -19.49 -15.45
C ARG A 166 -7.90 -18.86 -16.79
N LEU A 167 -6.92 -18.73 -17.68
CA LEU A 167 -7.13 -18.23 -19.03
C LEU A 167 -8.07 -19.16 -19.80
N LYS A 168 -7.81 -20.47 -19.75
CA LYS A 168 -8.66 -21.48 -20.38
C LYS A 168 -10.11 -21.41 -19.90
N ALA A 169 -10.32 -21.36 -18.58
CA ALA A 169 -11.67 -21.24 -18.00
C ALA A 169 -12.38 -19.93 -18.39
N ALA A 170 -11.63 -18.83 -18.54
CA ALA A 170 -12.20 -17.56 -18.99
C ALA A 170 -12.65 -17.63 -20.46
N THR A 171 -11.82 -18.21 -21.32
CA THR A 171 -12.12 -18.40 -22.74
C THR A 171 -13.33 -19.32 -22.93
N GLU A 172 -13.40 -20.45 -22.21
CA GLU A 172 -14.55 -21.37 -22.22
C GLU A 172 -15.85 -20.67 -21.77
N ARG A 173 -15.77 -19.82 -20.73
CA ARG A 173 -16.91 -19.03 -20.27
C ARG A 173 -17.34 -17.98 -21.30
N GLN A 174 -16.40 -17.35 -22.00
CA GLN A 174 -16.73 -16.40 -23.06
C GLN A 174 -17.46 -17.08 -24.23
N HIS A 175 -16.98 -18.26 -24.66
CA HIS A 175 -17.62 -19.02 -25.74
C HIS A 175 -19.05 -19.47 -25.39
N THR A 176 -19.29 -19.92 -24.17
CA THR A 176 -20.64 -20.34 -23.70
C THR A 176 -21.63 -19.17 -23.61
N HIS A 177 -21.18 -17.97 -23.26
CA HIS A 177 -22.02 -16.77 -23.30
C HIS A 177 -22.28 -16.28 -24.74
N SER A 178 -21.34 -16.44 -25.66
CA SER A 178 -21.55 -16.11 -27.07
C SER A 178 -22.54 -17.03 -27.77
N THR A 179 -22.57 -18.33 -27.44
CA THR A 179 -23.51 -19.29 -28.04
C THR A 179 -24.93 -19.16 -27.50
N SER A 180 -25.10 -18.83 -26.22
CA SER A 180 -26.43 -18.61 -25.62
C SER A 180 -27.12 -17.33 -26.11
N SER A 181 -26.36 -16.30 -26.47
CA SER A 181 -26.90 -15.04 -27.00
C SER A 181 -27.41 -15.15 -28.46
N GLY A 182 -26.97 -16.18 -29.21
CA GLY A 182 -27.40 -16.42 -30.59
C GLY A 182 -28.58 -17.40 -30.74
N ALA A 183 -28.90 -18.19 -29.71
CA ALA A 183 -29.97 -19.19 -29.78
C ALA A 183 -31.38 -18.64 -29.50
N ALA A 184 -31.49 -17.42 -28.94
CA ALA A 184 -32.78 -16.81 -28.59
C ALA A 184 -33.39 -15.90 -29.67
N ALA A 185 -32.72 -15.70 -30.82
CA ALA A 185 -33.15 -14.77 -31.86
C ALA A 185 -33.81 -15.42 -33.11
N SER A 186 -33.93 -16.74 -33.16
CA SER A 186 -34.52 -17.45 -34.31
C SER A 186 -35.63 -18.38 -33.85
N GLY A 187 -36.81 -17.83 -33.55
CA GLY A 187 -37.90 -18.62 -32.98
C GLY A 187 -39.28 -17.97 -32.99
N THR A 188 -39.63 -17.14 -33.97
CA THR A 188 -41.03 -16.82 -34.29
C THR A 188 -41.24 -16.81 -35.80
N ALA A 189 -41.32 -18.02 -36.36
CA ALA A 189 -42.02 -18.27 -37.60
C ALA A 189 -43.12 -19.28 -37.28
N THR A 190 -44.37 -18.82 -37.15
CA THR A 190 -45.53 -19.70 -37.29
C THR A 190 -46.53 -18.99 -38.17
N GLN A 191 -46.74 -19.62 -39.31
CA GLN A 191 -47.65 -19.28 -40.37
C GLN A 191 -49.10 -19.29 -39.83
N GLY A 192 -49.91 -18.35 -40.30
CA GLY A 192 -51.36 -18.36 -40.17
C GLY A 192 -51.96 -17.87 -41.48
N ALA A 193 -52.15 -18.80 -42.40
CA ALA A 193 -52.88 -18.59 -43.65
C ALA A 193 -54.40 -18.61 -43.40
N SER A 194 -55.09 -17.93 -44.31
CA SER A 194 -56.51 -17.66 -44.45
C SER A 194 -57.51 -18.79 -44.14
N ALA A 195 -58.71 -18.38 -43.72
CA ALA A 195 -60.00 -18.79 -44.29
C ALA A 195 -61.00 -17.64 -44.14
#